data_AF-A0A7J7NKI5-F1
#
_entry.id   AF-A0A7J7NKI5-F1
#
_cell.length_a   1.000
_cell.length_b   1.000
_cell.length_c   1.000
_cell.angle_alpha   90.00
_cell.angle_beta   90.00
_cell.angle_gamma   90.00
#
_symmetry.space_group_name_H-M   'P 1'
#
loop_
_entity.id
_entity.type
_entity.pdbx_description
1 polymer ?
#
loop_
_entity_poly.entity_id
_entity_poly.type
_entity_poly.pdbx_seq_one_letter_code
_entity_poly.pdbx_strand_id
1 'polypeptide(L)'
;MTTLFILQYRKALVPLPALGLIYLGNLYPILTTFCFVSMGNGVNLTDGLDGLAGGTAALAFIGMSIAVLPICSDLSIFGASMAGACVGFLMHNRYKASVFMGDTGSLALGGALAAMAACTGMFFPLFISSGIFVVEASSVIMQVSFHISFIHYVLC
;
A
#
# COMPACT_ATOMS: atom_id res chain seq x y z
N MET A 1 20.94 10.05 -23.12
CA MET A 1 19.65 9.94 -23.85
C MET A 1 19.24 8.48 -24.03
N THR A 2 20.11 7.57 -24.49
CA THR A 2 19.82 6.13 -24.60
C THR A 2 19.71 5.40 -23.24
N THR A 3 20.48 5.79 -22.22
CA THR A 3 20.39 5.24 -20.85
C THR A 3 19.09 5.61 -20.13
N LEU A 4 18.56 6.82 -20.34
CA LEU A 4 17.26 7.24 -19.79
C LEU A 4 16.09 6.49 -20.45
N PHE A 5 16.19 6.22 -21.76
CA PHE A 5 15.19 5.44 -22.49
C PHE A 5 15.18 3.96 -22.07
N ILE A 6 16.36 3.36 -21.82
CA ILE A 6 16.51 2.00 -21.28
C ILE A 6 16.02 1.92 -19.82
N LEU A 7 16.22 2.98 -19.01
CA LEU A 7 15.65 3.05 -17.65
C LEU A 7 14.13 3.23 -17.65
N GLN A 8 13.54 3.94 -18.63
CA GLN A 8 12.09 3.99 -18.82
C GLN A 8 11.53 2.64 -19.30
N TYR A 9 12.25 1.92 -20.17
CA TYR A 9 11.87 0.58 -20.65
C TYR A 9 12.06 -0.54 -19.61
N ARG A 10 12.96 -0.39 -18.64
CA ARG A 10 13.14 -1.35 -17.52
C ARG A 10 12.13 -1.15 -16.40
N LYS A 11 11.55 0.05 -16.28
CA LYS A 11 10.61 0.43 -15.22
C LYS A 11 9.16 0.01 -15.46
N ALA A 12 8.82 -0.57 -16.62
CA ALA A 12 7.45 -1.00 -16.92
C ALA A 12 7.27 -2.52 -16.89
N LEU A 13 8.18 -3.24 -16.24
CA LEU A 13 8.14 -4.70 -16.11
C LEU A 13 7.52 -5.07 -14.76
N VAL A 14 6.40 -5.77 -14.80
CA VAL A 14 5.72 -6.29 -13.60
C VAL A 14 5.96 -7.79 -13.55
N PRO A 15 6.66 -8.32 -12.53
CA PRO A 15 6.81 -9.75 -12.33
C PRO A 15 5.49 -10.30 -11.77
N LEU A 16 4.76 -11.06 -12.59
CA LEU A 16 3.56 -11.78 -12.18
C LEU A 16 3.92 -13.25 -11.92
N PRO A 17 3.59 -13.81 -10.74
CA PRO A 17 4.02 -15.16 -10.33
C PRO A 17 3.49 -16.32 -11.18
N ALA A 18 2.66 -16.04 -12.20
CA ALA A 18 2.14 -17.04 -13.13
C ALA A 18 2.34 -16.71 -14.63
N LEU A 19 2.57 -15.44 -14.99
CA LEU A 19 2.64 -14.97 -16.38
C LEU A 19 4.04 -14.51 -16.81
N GLY A 20 5.02 -14.50 -15.91
CA GLY A 20 6.36 -14.00 -16.18
C GLY A 20 6.44 -12.46 -16.08
N LEU A 21 7.45 -11.88 -16.74
CA LEU A 21 7.65 -10.43 -16.79
C LEU A 21 6.76 -9.83 -17.88
N ILE A 22 5.68 -9.14 -17.49
CA ILE A 22 4.82 -8.42 -18.43
C ILE A 22 5.28 -6.98 -18.55
N TYR A 23 5.48 -6.53 -19.78
CA TYR A 23 5.74 -5.13 -20.09
C TYR A 23 4.41 -4.36 -20.19
N LEU A 24 4.11 -3.52 -19.19
CA LEU A 24 2.86 -2.75 -19.12
C LEU A 24 2.90 -1.45 -19.94
N GLY A 25 4.06 -0.99 -20.40
CA GLY A 25 4.20 0.25 -21.17
C GLY A 25 3.47 1.45 -20.54
N ASN A 26 2.57 2.08 -21.29
CA ASN A 26 1.78 3.24 -20.84
C ASN A 26 0.75 2.93 -19.73
N LEU A 27 0.41 1.67 -19.48
CA LEU A 27 -0.47 1.32 -18.36
C LEU A 27 0.25 1.37 -17.01
N TYR A 28 1.58 1.32 -17.01
CA TYR A 28 2.38 1.36 -15.80
C TYR A 28 2.18 2.63 -14.95
N PRO A 29 2.24 3.87 -15.51
CA PRO A 29 1.99 5.08 -14.72
C PRO A 29 0.54 5.15 -14.19
N ILE A 30 -0.45 4.65 -14.93
CA ILE A 30 -1.85 4.60 -14.49
C ILE A 30 -2.01 3.65 -13.31
N LEU A 31 -1.40 2.46 -13.39
CA LEU A 31 -1.38 1.49 -12.29
C LEU A 31 -0.67 2.08 -11.06
N THR A 32 0.44 2.78 -11.27
CA THR A 32 1.21 3.41 -10.18
C THR A 32 0.39 4.47 -9.45
N THR A 33 -0.25 5.40 -10.17
CA THR A 33 -1.07 6.44 -9.54
C THR A 33 -2.27 5.83 -8.83
N PHE A 34 -2.90 4.81 -9.42
CA PHE A 34 -3.96 4.05 -8.77
C PHE A 34 -3.47 3.40 -7.46
N CYS A 35 -2.29 2.78 -7.44
CA CYS A 35 -1.71 2.19 -6.23
C CYS A 35 -1.43 3.25 -5.15
N PHE A 36 -0.93 4.43 -5.51
CA PHE A 36 -0.72 5.53 -4.55
C PHE A 36 -2.02 5.99 -3.90
N VAL A 37 -3.06 6.23 -4.71
CA VAL A 37 -4.36 6.68 -4.21
C VAL A 37 -5.04 5.58 -3.39
N SER A 38 -5.07 4.34 -3.90
CA SER A 38 -5.71 3.23 -3.20
C SER A 38 -5.02 2.89 -1.89
N MET A 39 -3.69 2.86 -1.84
CA MET A 39 -2.97 2.52 -0.61
C MET A 39 -3.07 3.63 0.44
N GLY A 40 -2.94 4.90 0.05
CA GLY A 40 -3.11 6.03 0.97
C GLY A 40 -4.47 6.00 1.65
N ASN A 41 -5.55 5.83 0.86
CA ASN A 41 -6.90 5.75 1.40
C ASN A 41 -7.15 4.43 2.17
N GLY A 42 -6.60 3.31 1.73
CA GLY A 42 -6.76 2.01 2.40
C GLY A 42 -6.16 2.01 3.80
N VAL A 43 -4.95 2.56 3.97
CA VAL A 43 -4.32 2.71 5.29
C VAL A 43 -5.11 3.69 6.17
N ASN A 44 -5.62 4.78 5.59
CA ASN A 44 -6.45 5.76 6.31
C ASN A 44 -7.74 5.13 6.85
N LEU A 45 -8.46 4.35 6.03
CA LEU A 45 -9.66 3.63 6.46
C LEU A 45 -9.38 2.61 7.59
N THR A 46 -8.17 2.07 7.63
CA THR A 46 -7.74 1.09 8.65
C THR A 46 -7.32 1.75 9.98
N ASP A 47 -7.14 3.08 10.01
CA ASP A 47 -6.75 3.86 11.19
C ASP A 47 -7.92 4.17 12.15
N GLY A 48 -9.05 3.47 12.01
CA GLY A 48 -10.23 3.64 12.87
C GLY A 48 -10.15 2.93 14.22
N LEU A 49 -9.16 2.04 14.44
CA LEU A 49 -8.98 1.26 15.66
C LEU A 49 -7.56 1.39 16.22
N ASP A 50 -7.46 1.57 17.54
CA ASP A 50 -6.19 1.71 18.26
C ASP A 50 -5.23 0.55 17.95
N GLY A 51 -4.07 0.88 17.37
CA GLY A 51 -2.99 -0.08 17.07
C GLY A 51 -3.18 -0.92 15.81
N LEU A 52 -4.35 -0.88 15.14
CA LEU A 52 -4.59 -1.69 13.95
C LEU A 52 -3.78 -1.20 12.75
N ALA A 53 -3.89 0.09 12.38
CA ALA A 53 -3.15 0.65 11.26
C ALA A 53 -1.63 0.57 11.47
N GLY A 54 -1.14 0.91 12.67
CA GLY A 54 0.29 0.82 12.97
C GLY A 54 0.84 -0.61 12.88
N GLY A 55 0.09 -1.60 13.38
CA GLY A 55 0.54 -3.00 13.39
C GLY A 55 0.49 -3.65 12.00
N THR A 56 -0.59 -3.39 11.27
CA THR A 56 -0.75 -3.89 9.89
C THR A 56 0.24 -3.21 8.94
N ALA A 57 0.54 -1.93 9.12
CA ALA A 57 1.58 -1.24 8.35
C ALA A 57 2.97 -1.82 8.64
N ALA A 58 3.30 -2.09 9.91
CA ALA A 58 4.57 -2.73 10.25
C ALA A 58 4.75 -4.08 9.52
N LEU A 59 3.71 -4.92 9.50
CA LEU A 59 3.73 -6.19 8.78
C LEU A 59 3.85 -6.00 7.26
N ALA A 60 3.12 -5.03 6.69
CA ALA A 60 3.19 -4.72 5.26
C ALA A 60 4.60 -4.25 4.85
N PHE A 61 5.23 -3.38 5.65
CA PHE A 61 6.59 -2.92 5.41
C PHE A 61 7.63 -4.03 5.52
N ILE A 62 7.47 -4.98 6.46
CA ILE A 62 8.33 -6.17 6.56
C ILE A 62 8.17 -7.04 5.32
N GLY A 63 6.93 -7.33 4.91
CA GLY A 63 6.65 -8.12 3.71
C GLY A 63 7.26 -7.52 2.44
N MET A 64 7.11 -6.21 2.26
CA MET A 64 7.73 -5.50 1.15
C MET A 64 9.25 -5.44 1.28
N SER A 65 9.81 -5.21 2.47
CA SER A 65 11.26 -5.20 2.67
C SER A 65 11.90 -6.53 2.25
N ILE A 66 11.28 -7.66 2.61
CA ILE A 66 11.73 -9.00 2.22
C ILE A 66 11.60 -9.20 0.72
N ALA A 67 10.46 -8.83 0.12
CA ALA A 67 10.25 -8.96 -1.32
C ALA A 67 11.26 -8.14 -2.13
N VAL A 68 11.63 -6.95 -1.64
CA VAL A 68 12.48 -5.97 -2.33
C VAL A 68 13.97 -6.28 -2.17
N LEU A 69 14.33 -7.02 -1.13
CA LEU A 69 15.72 -7.39 -0.81
C LEU A 69 16.56 -7.90 -2.00
N PRO A 70 16.08 -8.81 -2.87
CA PRO A 70 16.86 -9.28 -4.02
C PRO A 70 16.99 -8.26 -5.16
N ILE A 71 16.21 -7.18 -5.15
CA ILE A 71 16.18 -6.17 -6.22
C ILE A 71 17.03 -4.96 -5.82
N CYS A 72 16.74 -4.37 -4.66
CA CYS A 72 17.39 -3.16 -4.16
C CYS A 72 17.53 -3.23 -2.63
N SER A 73 18.75 -3.39 -2.13
CA SER A 73 19.03 -3.42 -0.69
C SER A 73 18.68 -2.11 0.01
N ASP A 74 18.92 -0.97 -0.62
CA ASP A 74 18.64 0.36 -0.02
C ASP A 74 17.14 0.55 0.27
N LEU A 75 16.30 0.08 -0.65
CA LEU A 75 14.84 0.18 -0.51
C LEU A 75 14.30 -0.85 0.48
N SER A 76 14.97 -2.00 0.61
CA SER A 76 14.69 -2.99 1.65
C SER A 76 15.01 -2.43 3.04
N ILE A 77 16.15 -1.73 3.20
CA ILE A 77 16.53 -1.03 4.44
C ILE A 77 15.51 0.07 4.78
N PHE A 78 15.07 0.83 3.78
CA PHE A 78 13.98 1.80 3.95
C PHE A 78 12.71 1.12 4.50
N GLY A 79 12.26 0.03 3.89
CA GLY A 79 11.11 -0.74 4.37
C GLY A 79 11.30 -1.27 5.80
N ALA A 80 12.46 -1.82 6.14
CA ALA A 80 12.77 -2.30 7.48
C ALA A 80 12.78 -1.17 8.52
N SER A 81 13.32 0.01 8.16
CA SER A 81 13.33 1.18 9.03
C SER A 81 11.91 1.72 9.28
N MET A 82 11.07 1.74 8.25
CA MET A 82 9.65 2.12 8.36
C MET A 82 8.87 1.13 9.21
N ALA A 83 9.13 -0.17 9.07
CA ALA A 83 8.55 -1.18 9.96
C ALA A 83 8.93 -0.94 11.43
N GLY A 84 10.21 -0.66 11.70
CA GLY A 84 10.68 -0.29 13.04
C GLY A 84 10.00 0.97 13.59
N ALA A 85 9.84 1.99 12.75
CA ALA A 85 9.11 3.21 13.11
C ALA A 85 7.63 2.91 13.45
N CYS A 86 6.96 2.05 12.67
CA CYS A 86 5.58 1.62 12.93
C CYS A 86 5.47 0.84 14.24
N VAL A 87 6.43 -0.04 14.55
CA VAL A 87 6.48 -0.77 15.84
C VAL A 87 6.71 0.20 17.01
N GLY A 88 7.61 1.17 16.86
CA GLY A 88 7.84 2.21 17.88
C GLY A 88 6.61 3.11 18.09
N PHE A 89 5.92 3.47 17.01
CA PHE A 89 4.64 4.17 17.07
C PHE A 89 3.56 3.33 17.76
N LEU A 90 3.49 2.04 17.46
CA LEU A 90 2.52 1.12 18.04
C LEU A 90 2.59 1.10 19.57
N MET A 91 3.78 1.20 20.16
CA MET A 91 3.94 1.29 21.63
C MET A 91 3.16 2.46 22.26
N HIS A 92 2.98 3.56 21.51
CA HIS A 92 2.22 4.73 21.94
C HIS A 92 0.75 4.72 21.46
N ASN A 93 0.45 3.93 20.44
CA ASN A 93 -0.87 3.80 19.82
C ASN A 93 -1.64 2.54 20.26
N ARG A 94 -1.05 1.65 21.06
CA ARG A 94 -1.79 0.53 21.67
C ARG A 94 -2.89 1.04 22.59
N TYR A 95 -3.98 0.30 22.67
CA TYR A 95 -5.08 0.59 23.59
C TYR A 95 -4.58 0.73 25.04
N LYS A 96 -4.81 1.87 25.74
CA LYS A 96 -5.53 3.11 25.37
C LYS A 96 -4.58 4.11 24.67
N ALA A 97 -4.88 4.50 23.43
CA ALA A 97 -3.95 5.29 22.62
C ALA A 97 -3.61 6.66 23.23
N SER A 98 -2.31 6.99 23.21
CA SER A 98 -1.77 8.28 23.67
C SER A 98 -1.42 9.22 22.52
N VAL A 99 -1.05 8.66 21.36
CA VAL A 99 -0.73 9.38 20.13
C VAL A 99 -1.53 8.75 19.00
N PHE A 100 -2.27 9.58 18.27
CA PHE A 100 -3.03 9.17 17.09
C PHE A 100 -2.24 9.44 15.82
N MET A 101 -2.44 8.59 14.82
CA MET A 101 -1.69 8.64 13.57
C MET A 101 -2.22 9.77 12.67
N GLY A 102 -3.55 9.85 12.52
CA GLY A 102 -4.22 10.86 11.74
C GLY A 102 -3.97 10.72 10.23
N ASP A 103 -4.60 11.61 9.46
CA ASP A 103 -4.55 11.53 7.99
C ASP A 103 -3.14 11.71 7.43
N THR A 104 -2.32 12.55 8.08
CA THR A 104 -0.95 12.79 7.63
C THR A 104 -0.09 11.53 7.74
N GLY A 105 -0.20 10.80 8.85
CA GLY A 105 0.55 9.56 9.03
C GLY A 105 0.07 8.46 8.10
N SER A 106 -1.25 8.25 8.03
CA SER A 106 -1.84 7.14 7.27
C SER A 106 -1.60 7.28 5.76
N LEU A 107 -1.77 8.48 5.20
CA LEU A 107 -1.45 8.77 3.80
C LEU A 107 0.04 8.63 3.52
N ALA A 108 0.91 9.04 4.46
CA ALA A 108 2.36 8.90 4.31
C ALA A 108 2.79 7.42 4.29
N LEU A 109 2.25 6.57 5.19
CA LEU A 109 2.55 5.14 5.19
C LEU A 109 2.04 4.45 3.91
N GLY A 110 0.82 4.77 3.49
CA GLY A 110 0.27 4.20 2.26
C GLY A 110 1.04 4.64 1.01
N GLY A 111 1.42 5.92 0.94
CA GLY A 111 2.28 6.45 -0.12
C GLY A 111 3.68 5.83 -0.13
N ALA A 112 4.28 5.58 1.04
CA ALA A 112 5.59 4.92 1.14
C ALA A 112 5.55 3.46 0.66
N LEU A 113 4.52 2.69 1.02
CA LEU A 113 4.32 1.33 0.50
C LEU A 113 4.12 1.33 -1.02
N ALA A 114 3.29 2.24 -1.54
CA ALA A 114 3.07 2.39 -2.99
C ALA A 114 4.35 2.82 -3.73
N ALA A 115 5.15 3.70 -3.13
CA ALA A 115 6.44 4.13 -3.68
C ALA A 115 7.42 2.96 -3.79
N MET A 116 7.50 2.10 -2.77
CA MET A 116 8.37 0.92 -2.81
C MET A 116 7.99 -0.02 -3.96
N ALA A 117 6.69 -0.26 -4.15
CA ALA A 117 6.19 -1.09 -5.25
C ALA A 117 6.44 -0.44 -6.62
N ALA A 118 6.22 0.87 -6.74
CA ALA A 118 6.41 1.63 -7.98
C ALA A 118 7.88 1.65 -8.43
N CYS A 119 8.82 1.75 -7.48
CA CYS A 119 10.25 1.75 -7.75
C CYS A 119 10.78 0.38 -8.19
N THR A 120 10.15 -0.71 -7.72
CA THR A 120 10.60 -2.09 -7.96
C THR A 120 9.76 -2.85 -8.97
N GLY A 121 8.62 -2.30 -9.40
CA GLY A 121 7.65 -2.99 -10.24
C GLY A 121 6.86 -4.09 -9.52
N MET A 122 7.05 -4.26 -8.21
CA MET A 122 6.48 -5.35 -7.42
C MET A 122 5.12 -5.01 -6.83
N PHE A 123 4.12 -4.84 -7.70
CA PHE A 123 2.75 -4.59 -7.28
C PHE A 123 2.07 -5.83 -6.67
N PHE A 124 2.49 -7.03 -7.06
CA PHE A 124 1.90 -8.26 -6.53
C PHE A 124 2.30 -8.53 -5.08
N PRO A 125 3.60 -8.44 -4.69
CA PRO A 125 3.99 -8.45 -3.28
C PRO A 125 3.33 -7.34 -2.46
N LEU A 126 3.16 -6.14 -3.05
CA LEU A 126 2.43 -5.05 -2.39
C LEU A 126 1.03 -5.54 -2.03
N PHE A 127 0.26 -6.02 -3.00
CA PHE A 127 -1.11 -6.50 -2.80
C PHE A 127 -1.22 -7.57 -1.71
N ILE A 128 -0.28 -8.53 -1.67
CA ILE A 128 -0.25 -9.57 -0.63
C ILE A 128 0.08 -8.96 0.73
N SER A 129 1.14 -8.15 0.81
CA SER A 129 1.60 -7.56 2.08
C SER A 129 0.58 -6.58 2.67
N SER A 130 -0.17 -5.88 1.83
CA SER A 130 -1.21 -4.92 2.19
C SER A 130 -2.61 -5.53 2.21
N GLY A 131 -2.74 -6.86 2.23
CA GLY A 131 -4.03 -7.54 2.07
C GLY A 131 -5.10 -7.05 3.05
N ILE A 132 -4.70 -6.71 4.28
CA ILE A 132 -5.63 -6.17 5.30
C ILE A 132 -6.20 -4.82 4.87
N PHE A 133 -5.35 -3.89 4.39
CA PHE A 133 -5.81 -2.58 3.88
C PHE A 133 -6.77 -2.72 2.69
N VAL A 134 -6.54 -3.71 1.83
CA VAL A 134 -7.40 -4.00 0.70
C VAL A 134 -8.76 -4.54 1.16
N VAL A 135 -8.77 -5.48 2.12
CA VAL A 135 -10.00 -6.05 2.65
C VAL A 135 -10.84 -4.97 3.36
N GLU A 136 -10.22 -4.13 4.18
CA GLU A 136 -10.92 -3.02 4.84
C GLU A 136 -11.47 -1.99 3.85
N ALA A 137 -10.68 -1.59 2.84
CA ALA A 137 -11.20 -0.70 1.80
C ALA A 137 -12.36 -1.34 1.03
N SER A 138 -12.28 -2.65 0.75
CA SER A 138 -13.34 -3.37 0.04
C SER A 138 -14.62 -3.52 0.85
N SER A 139 -14.52 -3.68 2.18
CA SER A 139 -15.68 -3.81 3.07
C SER A 139 -16.48 -2.50 3.10
N VAL A 140 -15.80 -1.35 3.15
CA VAL A 140 -16.43 -0.02 3.12
C VAL A 140 -17.09 0.25 1.77
N ILE A 141 -16.43 -0.08 0.65
CA ILE A 141 -17.02 0.08 -0.69
C ILE A 141 -18.30 -0.75 -0.81
N MET A 142 -18.26 -2.00 -0.34
CA MET A 142 -19.43 -2.88 -0.32
C MET A 142 -20.55 -2.28 0.54
N GLN A 143 -20.24 -1.85 1.76
CA GLN A 143 -21.21 -1.27 2.69
C GLN A 143 -21.89 -0.01 2.13
N VAL A 144 -21.11 0.94 1.59
CA VAL A 144 -21.65 2.18 1.01
C VAL A 144 -22.52 1.88 -0.22
N SER A 145 -22.12 0.92 -1.05
CA SER A 145 -22.90 0.50 -2.22
C SER A 145 -24.27 -0.05 -1.82
N PHE A 146 -24.33 -0.93 -0.82
CA PHE A 146 -25.59 -1.45 -0.29
C PHE A 146 -26.47 -0.35 0.32
N HIS A 147 -25.88 0.59 1.06
CA HIS A 147 -26.63 1.67 1.70
C HIS A 147 -27.26 2.62 0.67
N ILE A 148 -26.51 2.99 -0.38
CA ILE A 148 -27.02 3.82 -1.49
C ILE A 148 -28.16 3.12 -2.23
N SER A 149 -28.01 1.83 -2.53
CA SER A 149 -29.11 1.06 -3.14
C SER A 149 -30.34 1.02 -2.23
N PHE A 150 -30.17 0.79 -0.94
CA PHE A 150 -31.27 0.76 0.03
C PHE A 150 -32.03 2.09 0.12
N ILE A 151 -31.31 3.21 0.20
CA ILE A 151 -31.90 4.56 0.17
C ILE A 151 -32.74 4.76 -1.10
N HIS A 152 -32.23 4.33 -2.25
CA HIS A 152 -32.93 4.45 -3.52
C HIS A 152 -34.20 3.58 -3.59
N TYR A 153 -34.27 2.46 -2.85
CA TYR A 153 -35.48 1.63 -2.72
C TYR A 153 -36.51 2.18 -1.73
N VAL A 154 -36.11 3.01 -0.77
CA VAL A 154 -37.01 3.58 0.26
C VAL A 154 -37.58 4.95 -0.16
N LEU A 155 -36.89 5.67 -1.05
CA LEU A 155 -37.33 6.96 -1.59
C LEU A 155 -38.14 6.85 -2.91
N CYS A 156 -38.27 5.66 -3.49
CA CYS A 156 -39.15 5.34 -4.63
C CYS A 156 -40.38 4.57 -4.13
#